data_AF-A0A0B7FVC3-F1
#
_entry.id   AF-A0A0B7FVC3-F1
#
_cell.length_a   1.000
_cell.length_b   1.000
_cell.length_c   1.000
_cell.angle_alpha   90.00
_cell.angle_beta   90.00
_cell.angle_gamma   90.00
#
_symmetry.space_group_name_H-M   'P 1'
#
loop_
_entity.id
_entity.type
_entity.pdbx_description
1 polymer ?
#
loop_
_entity_poly.entity_id
_entity_poly.type
_entity_poly.pdbx_seq_one_letter_code
_entity_poly.pdbx_strand_id
1 'polypeptide(L)'
;MAAAVSSQDPLHGIFQQLKNKNEQIRQVAARELRDHVESAVAELSTDGSARLWNQQISPRLFEIIHSNHSHERLGGVLAIDRLLEIEGELIESKPTLFRLFNYVKSLLPSPDVNVMIAASKTLGRIAEMGGTAFADQIDVEVPRALEALQSDKPEGRHAAVLILRELARHSAAHFHPHVQLVLERIWVPLRDTRVLVREGAAELLAACLEIMRSRDRTQRTPVYRDINEKAAKGLAMAPVETVHGSLLAYRELFLHAGMFLKDDYQPT
;
A
#
# COMPACT_ATOMS: atom_id res chain seq x y z
N MET A 1 -21.86 -27.60 -40.72
CA MET A 1 -21.10 -26.37 -41.01
C MET A 1 -20.73 -25.74 -39.68
N ALA A 2 -19.48 -25.92 -39.26
CA ALA A 2 -18.96 -25.36 -38.03
C ALA A 2 -18.61 -23.88 -38.29
N ALA A 3 -19.23 -22.98 -37.54
CA ALA A 3 -18.88 -21.57 -37.57
C ALA A 3 -17.48 -21.40 -36.95
N ALA A 4 -16.48 -21.23 -37.80
CA ALA A 4 -15.20 -20.69 -37.42
C ALA A 4 -15.39 -19.21 -37.11
N VAL A 5 -15.42 -18.87 -35.81
CA VAL A 5 -15.19 -17.50 -35.33
C VAL A 5 -13.87 -17.55 -34.57
N SER A 6 -12.76 -17.42 -35.29
CA SER A 6 -11.51 -16.98 -34.66
C SER A 6 -11.55 -15.46 -34.53
N SER A 7 -12.39 -14.93 -33.64
CA SER A 7 -12.13 -13.59 -33.11
C SER A 7 -10.87 -13.72 -32.26
N GLN A 8 -9.82 -12.99 -32.62
CA GLN A 8 -8.68 -12.84 -31.72
C GLN A 8 -9.24 -12.34 -30.40
N ASP A 9 -9.09 -13.15 -29.35
CA ASP A 9 -9.57 -12.81 -28.01
C ASP A 9 -9.02 -11.42 -27.64
N PRO A 10 -9.88 -10.37 -27.54
CA PRO A 10 -9.41 -9.02 -27.31
C PRO A 10 -8.64 -8.92 -26.00
N LEU A 11 -9.00 -9.74 -25.01
CA LEU A 11 -8.26 -9.85 -23.76
C LEU A 11 -6.84 -10.37 -23.97
N HIS A 12 -6.60 -11.24 -24.95
CA HIS A 12 -5.24 -11.71 -25.23
C HIS A 12 -4.34 -10.54 -25.66
N GLY A 13 -4.83 -9.71 -26.58
CA GLY A 13 -4.11 -8.52 -27.03
C GLY A 13 -3.82 -7.55 -25.89
N ILE A 14 -4.83 -7.28 -25.05
CA ILE A 14 -4.71 -6.39 -23.89
C ILE A 14 -3.66 -6.93 -22.89
N PHE A 15 -3.71 -8.21 -22.53
CA PHE A 15 -2.74 -8.80 -21.60
C PHE A 15 -1.32 -8.87 -22.16
N GLN A 16 -1.14 -8.99 -23.48
CA GLN A 16 0.19 -8.85 -24.10
C GLN A 16 0.73 -7.42 -23.97
N GLN A 17 -0.13 -6.40 -24.14
CA GLN A 17 0.28 -5.00 -23.98
C GLN A 17 0.57 -4.65 -22.51
N LEU A 18 -0.11 -5.26 -21.54
CA LEU A 18 0.23 -5.14 -20.12
C LEU A 18 1.64 -5.66 -19.80
N LYS A 19 2.16 -6.61 -20.59
CA LYS A 19 3.53 -7.12 -20.48
C LYS A 19 4.57 -6.24 -21.21
N ASN A 20 4.18 -5.11 -21.79
CA ASN A 20 5.10 -4.26 -22.53
C ASN A 20 6.11 -3.55 -21.60
N LYS A 21 7.35 -3.36 -22.06
CA LYS A 21 8.39 -2.62 -21.33
C LYS A 21 8.07 -1.12 -21.21
N ASN A 22 7.34 -0.56 -22.18
CA ASN A 22 6.94 0.84 -22.19
C ASN A 22 5.76 1.07 -21.22
N GLU A 23 5.93 2.01 -20.30
CA GLU A 23 4.94 2.32 -19.27
C GLU A 23 3.64 2.89 -19.85
N GLN A 24 3.72 3.79 -20.83
CA GLN A 24 2.55 4.39 -21.47
C GLN A 24 1.68 3.32 -22.14
N ILE A 25 2.30 2.33 -22.78
CA ILE A 25 1.57 1.19 -23.37
C ILE A 25 0.86 0.39 -22.28
N ARG A 26 1.52 0.09 -21.16
CA ARG A 26 0.86 -0.59 -20.03
C ARG A 26 -0.31 0.20 -19.47
N GLN A 27 -0.18 1.53 -19.35
CA GLN A 27 -1.26 2.40 -18.87
C GLN A 27 -2.47 2.41 -19.79
N VAL A 28 -2.27 2.43 -21.12
CA VAL A 28 -3.35 2.32 -22.09
C VAL A 28 -4.02 0.95 -21.96
N ALA A 29 -3.24 -0.13 -21.97
CA ALA A 29 -3.77 -1.49 -21.86
C ALA A 29 -4.55 -1.75 -20.56
N ALA A 30 -4.12 -1.18 -19.44
CA ALA A 30 -4.84 -1.31 -18.17
C ALA A 30 -6.20 -0.59 -18.19
N ARG A 31 -6.30 0.56 -18.87
CA ARG A 31 -7.58 1.25 -19.08
C ARG A 31 -8.48 0.47 -20.04
N GLU A 32 -7.93 -0.02 -21.14
CA GLU A 32 -8.68 -0.88 -22.08
C GLU A 32 -9.20 -2.15 -21.39
N LEU A 33 -8.42 -2.75 -20.49
CA LEU A 33 -8.87 -3.89 -19.69
C LEU A 33 -10.06 -3.52 -18.82
N ARG A 34 -9.98 -2.40 -18.09
CA ARG A 34 -11.06 -1.92 -17.23
C ARG A 34 -12.32 -1.68 -18.06
N ASP A 35 -12.22 -0.91 -19.14
CA ASP A 35 -13.36 -0.54 -19.99
C ASP A 35 -14.03 -1.77 -20.61
N HIS A 36 -13.22 -2.76 -21.01
CA HIS A 36 -13.72 -4.04 -21.52
C HIS A 36 -14.45 -4.85 -20.45
N VAL A 37 -13.90 -4.95 -19.23
CA VAL A 37 -14.53 -5.69 -18.13
C VAL A 37 -15.80 -4.98 -17.66
N GLU A 38 -15.78 -3.66 -17.53
CA GLU A 38 -16.93 -2.85 -17.14
C GLU A 38 -18.09 -3.02 -18.15
N SER A 39 -17.81 -2.89 -19.45
CA SER A 39 -18.80 -3.09 -20.51
C SER A 39 -19.36 -4.51 -20.49
N ALA A 40 -18.49 -5.52 -20.35
CA ALA A 40 -18.93 -6.92 -20.31
C ALA A 40 -19.78 -7.22 -19.07
N VAL A 41 -19.43 -6.66 -17.90
CA VAL A 41 -20.19 -6.85 -16.67
C VAL A 41 -21.57 -6.18 -16.74
N ALA A 42 -21.69 -5.05 -17.44
CA ALA A 42 -22.96 -4.38 -17.67
C ALA A 42 -23.92 -5.17 -18.58
N GLU A 43 -23.39 -5.97 -19.51
CA GLU A 43 -24.17 -6.77 -20.46
C GLU A 43 -24.51 -8.18 -19.96
N LEU A 44 -23.65 -8.76 -19.11
CA LEU A 44 -23.76 -10.13 -18.64
C LEU A 44 -24.64 -10.26 -17.38
N SER A 45 -25.21 -11.46 -17.18
CA SER A 45 -25.80 -11.81 -15.88
C SER A 45 -24.71 -11.97 -14.81
N THR A 46 -25.08 -11.95 -13.53
CA THR A 46 -24.17 -12.18 -12.40
C THR A 46 -23.32 -13.45 -12.58
N ASP A 47 -23.92 -14.55 -13.02
CA ASP A 47 -23.20 -15.81 -13.31
C ASP A 47 -22.30 -15.72 -14.55
N GLY A 48 -22.67 -14.90 -15.53
CA GLY A 48 -21.83 -14.60 -16.70
C GLY A 48 -20.59 -13.81 -16.31
N SER A 49 -20.77 -12.75 -15.53
CA SER A 49 -19.71 -11.89 -15.00
C SER A 49 -18.75 -12.66 -14.09
N ALA A 50 -19.27 -13.52 -13.22
CA ALA A 50 -18.46 -14.40 -12.38
C ALA A 50 -17.64 -15.41 -13.21
N ARG A 51 -18.22 -15.94 -14.30
CA ARG A 51 -17.49 -16.84 -15.23
C ARG A 51 -16.38 -16.11 -15.97
N LEU A 52 -16.65 -14.93 -16.52
CA LEU A 52 -15.65 -14.07 -17.17
C LEU A 52 -14.47 -13.80 -16.21
N TRP A 53 -14.77 -13.35 -15.00
CA TRP A 53 -13.76 -13.04 -14.00
C TRP A 53 -12.91 -14.25 -13.63
N ASN A 54 -13.54 -15.36 -13.27
CA ASN A 54 -12.83 -16.52 -12.74
C ASN A 54 -12.10 -17.34 -13.83
N GLN A 55 -12.60 -17.37 -15.06
CA GLN A 55 -12.02 -18.20 -16.12
C GLN A 55 -11.06 -17.44 -17.03
N GLN A 56 -11.21 -16.12 -17.17
CA GLN A 56 -10.43 -15.34 -18.13
C GLN A 56 -9.55 -14.28 -17.46
N ILE A 57 -10.10 -13.48 -16.55
CA ILE A 57 -9.39 -12.33 -15.96
C ILE A 57 -8.44 -12.77 -14.84
N SER A 58 -8.97 -13.44 -13.81
CA SER A 58 -8.21 -13.83 -12.61
C SER A 58 -7.00 -14.73 -12.92
N PRO A 59 -7.07 -15.74 -13.81
CA PRO A 59 -5.91 -16.57 -14.13
C PRO A 59 -4.79 -15.78 -14.84
N ARG A 60 -5.15 -14.84 -15.72
CA ARG A 60 -4.18 -14.01 -16.44
C ARG A 60 -3.54 -12.96 -15.52
N LEU A 61 -4.31 -12.39 -14.59
CA LEU A 61 -3.79 -11.53 -13.52
C LEU A 61 -2.81 -12.31 -12.64
N PHE A 62 -3.13 -13.55 -12.28
CA PHE A 62 -2.22 -14.40 -11.52
C PHE A 62 -0.90 -14.63 -12.26
N GLU A 63 -0.95 -14.96 -13.55
CA GLU A 63 0.25 -15.20 -14.37
C GLU A 63 1.16 -13.96 -14.44
N ILE A 64 0.59 -12.78 -14.73
CA ILE A 64 1.38 -11.55 -14.89
C ILE A 64 1.97 -11.06 -13.56
N ILE A 65 1.25 -11.23 -12.44
CA ILE A 65 1.74 -10.88 -11.10
C ILE A 65 2.91 -11.78 -10.68
N HIS A 66 2.90 -13.06 -11.06
CA HIS A 66 3.97 -13.99 -10.74
C HIS A 66 5.08 -14.05 -11.81
N SER A 67 5.09 -13.09 -12.74
CA SER A 67 6.14 -12.99 -13.75
C SER A 67 7.51 -12.70 -13.13
N ASN A 68 8.56 -13.24 -13.73
CA ASN A 68 9.93 -12.94 -13.35
C ASN A 68 10.35 -11.50 -13.73
N HIS A 69 9.61 -10.84 -14.62
CA HIS A 69 9.94 -9.51 -15.13
C HIS A 69 9.22 -8.39 -14.38
N SER A 70 9.98 -7.40 -13.88
CA SER A 70 9.40 -6.26 -13.14
C SER A 70 8.36 -5.47 -13.93
N HIS A 71 8.58 -5.27 -15.23
CA HIS A 71 7.66 -4.49 -16.07
C HIS A 71 6.31 -5.22 -16.27
N GLU A 72 6.33 -6.55 -16.32
CA GLU A 72 5.10 -7.35 -16.33
C GLU A 72 4.39 -7.25 -14.99
N ARG A 73 5.11 -7.43 -13.86
CA ARG A 73 4.54 -7.27 -12.51
C ARG A 73 3.90 -5.90 -12.32
N LEU A 74 4.56 -4.83 -12.80
CA LEU A 74 3.99 -3.47 -12.82
C LEU A 74 2.71 -3.39 -13.66
N GLY A 75 2.68 -4.05 -14.82
CA GLY A 75 1.47 -4.17 -15.64
C GLY A 75 0.33 -4.90 -14.90
N GLY A 76 0.65 -5.96 -14.17
CA GLY A 76 -0.30 -6.69 -13.34
C GLY A 76 -0.88 -5.84 -12.21
N VAL A 77 -0.03 -5.13 -11.47
CA VAL A 77 -0.49 -4.22 -10.40
C VAL A 77 -1.35 -3.10 -10.98
N LEU A 78 -0.94 -2.52 -12.10
CA LEU A 78 -1.69 -1.45 -12.77
C LEU A 78 -3.06 -1.94 -13.28
N ALA A 79 -3.12 -3.16 -13.82
CA ALA A 79 -4.38 -3.79 -14.20
C ALA A 79 -5.32 -3.96 -13.00
N ILE A 80 -4.81 -4.47 -11.88
CA ILE A 80 -5.59 -4.58 -10.64
C ILE A 80 -6.06 -3.20 -10.17
N ASP A 81 -5.17 -2.21 -10.15
CA ASP A 81 -5.48 -0.83 -9.75
C ASP A 81 -6.62 -0.20 -10.56
N ARG A 82 -6.67 -0.47 -11.88
CA ARG A 82 -7.78 -0.01 -12.74
C ARG A 82 -9.05 -0.81 -12.57
N LEU A 83 -8.96 -2.12 -12.36
CA LEU A 83 -10.13 -2.97 -12.14
C LEU A 83 -10.85 -2.64 -10.83
N LEU A 84 -10.13 -2.12 -9.82
CA LEU A 84 -10.72 -1.60 -8.58
C LEU A 84 -11.55 -0.31 -8.79
N GLU A 85 -11.52 0.30 -9.97
CA GLU A 85 -12.37 1.46 -10.28
C GLU A 85 -13.78 1.04 -10.77
N ILE A 86 -14.00 -0.24 -11.07
CA ILE A 86 -15.29 -0.74 -11.53
C ILE A 86 -16.22 -0.89 -10.32
N GLU A 87 -17.32 -0.16 -10.34
CA GLU A 87 -18.36 -0.25 -9.32
C GLU A 87 -19.18 -1.54 -9.49
N GLY A 88 -19.49 -2.21 -8.38
CA GLY A 88 -20.41 -3.34 -8.35
C GLY A 88 -19.90 -4.59 -7.64
N GLU A 89 -20.84 -5.52 -7.39
CA GLU A 89 -20.63 -6.68 -6.51
C GLU A 89 -19.49 -7.61 -6.96
N LEU A 90 -19.16 -7.67 -8.25
CA LEU A 90 -18.12 -8.57 -8.75
C LEU A 90 -16.75 -8.26 -8.10
N ILE A 91 -16.36 -6.98 -8.15
CA ILE A 91 -15.06 -6.52 -7.66
C ILE A 91 -15.10 -6.32 -6.14
N GLU A 92 -16.16 -5.71 -5.63
CA GLU A 92 -16.31 -5.39 -4.21
C GLU A 92 -16.60 -6.62 -3.33
N SER A 93 -16.89 -7.78 -3.93
CA SER A 93 -17.09 -9.02 -3.16
C SER A 93 -15.84 -9.39 -2.36
N LYS A 94 -16.07 -9.77 -1.09
CA LYS A 94 -15.01 -10.21 -0.17
C LYS A 94 -14.05 -11.23 -0.80
N PRO A 95 -14.49 -12.31 -1.47
CA PRO A 95 -13.57 -13.29 -2.06
C PRO A 95 -12.66 -12.70 -3.15
N THR A 96 -13.18 -11.77 -3.96
CA THR A 96 -12.41 -11.10 -5.01
C THR A 96 -11.36 -10.17 -4.40
N LEU A 97 -11.76 -9.29 -3.46
CA LEU A 97 -10.82 -8.38 -2.80
C LEU A 97 -9.71 -9.12 -2.06
N PHE A 98 -10.03 -10.19 -1.32
CA PHE A 98 -9.01 -11.00 -0.64
C PHE A 98 -8.03 -11.67 -1.62
N ARG A 99 -8.51 -12.10 -2.78
CA ARG A 99 -7.65 -12.67 -3.83
C ARG A 99 -6.70 -11.62 -4.40
N LEU A 100 -7.23 -10.45 -4.77
CA LEU A 100 -6.44 -9.34 -5.29
C LEU A 100 -5.43 -8.83 -4.26
N PHE A 101 -5.83 -8.75 -2.99
CA PHE A 101 -4.95 -8.40 -1.88
C PHE A 101 -3.75 -9.36 -1.81
N ASN A 102 -4.00 -10.67 -1.88
CA ASN A 102 -2.94 -11.67 -1.82
C ASN A 102 -2.04 -11.67 -3.06
N TYR A 103 -2.56 -11.36 -4.25
CA TYR A 103 -1.74 -11.16 -5.45
C TYR A 103 -0.78 -10.00 -5.28
N VAL A 104 -1.28 -8.85 -4.84
CA VAL A 104 -0.45 -7.66 -4.66
C VAL A 104 0.53 -7.85 -3.51
N LYS A 105 0.11 -8.49 -2.42
CA LYS A 105 0.96 -8.82 -1.27
C LYS A 105 2.09 -9.80 -1.61
N SER A 106 1.91 -10.72 -2.57
CA SER A 106 2.99 -11.64 -2.97
C SER A 106 4.17 -10.93 -3.64
N LEU A 107 3.98 -9.68 -4.07
CA LEU A 107 5.04 -8.81 -4.60
C LEU A 107 5.88 -8.11 -3.52
N LEU A 108 5.56 -8.34 -2.24
CA LEU A 108 6.20 -7.67 -1.10
C LEU A 108 6.87 -8.73 -0.18
N PRO A 109 8.20 -8.68 0.03
CA PRO A 109 9.18 -7.72 -0.52
C PRO A 109 9.60 -8.03 -1.97
N SER A 110 10.04 -7.01 -2.71
CA SER A 110 10.59 -7.13 -4.07
C SER A 110 11.93 -6.39 -4.20
N PRO A 111 12.88 -6.88 -5.01
CA PRO A 111 14.11 -6.14 -5.30
C PRO A 111 13.86 -4.86 -6.11
N ASP A 112 12.74 -4.80 -6.85
CA ASP A 112 12.33 -3.62 -7.59
C ASP A 112 11.47 -2.71 -6.72
N VAL A 113 12.00 -1.52 -6.41
CA VAL A 113 11.34 -0.51 -5.59
C VAL A 113 10.05 0.01 -6.24
N ASN A 114 10.01 0.14 -7.56
CA ASN A 114 8.81 0.61 -8.26
C ASN A 114 7.68 -0.41 -8.13
N VAL A 115 8.00 -1.70 -8.23
CA VAL A 115 7.03 -2.79 -7.99
C VAL A 115 6.51 -2.71 -6.55
N MET A 116 7.39 -2.53 -5.56
CA MET A 116 6.98 -2.44 -4.16
C MET A 116 6.05 -1.25 -3.91
N ILE A 117 6.39 -0.05 -4.43
CA ILE A 117 5.58 1.16 -4.24
C ILE A 117 4.21 1.02 -4.92
N ALA A 118 4.18 0.50 -6.16
CA ALA A 118 2.92 0.29 -6.86
C ALA A 118 2.05 -0.73 -6.11
N ALA A 119 2.64 -1.85 -5.72
CA ALA A 119 1.93 -2.89 -4.98
C ALA A 119 1.40 -2.39 -3.64
N SER A 120 2.19 -1.69 -2.84
CA SER A 120 1.72 -1.22 -1.53
C SER A 120 0.53 -0.28 -1.65
N LYS A 121 0.54 0.65 -2.62
CA LYS A 121 -0.58 1.59 -2.85
C LYS A 121 -1.86 0.84 -3.23
N THR A 122 -1.76 -0.10 -4.16
CA THR A 122 -2.92 -0.92 -4.55
C THR A 122 -3.42 -1.78 -3.39
N LEU A 123 -2.52 -2.30 -2.55
CA LEU A 123 -2.87 -3.02 -1.32
C LEU A 123 -3.69 -2.16 -0.36
N GLY A 124 -3.28 -0.91 -0.14
CA GLY A 124 -4.02 0.07 0.66
C GLY A 124 -5.43 0.31 0.13
N ARG A 125 -5.56 0.58 -1.18
CA ARG A 125 -6.87 0.76 -1.84
C ARG A 125 -7.80 -0.44 -1.70
N ILE A 126 -7.26 -1.66 -1.81
CA ILE A 126 -8.04 -2.89 -1.60
C ILE A 126 -8.54 -2.99 -0.15
N ALA A 127 -7.68 -2.66 0.83
CA ALA A 127 -8.06 -2.68 2.24
C ALA A 127 -9.14 -1.63 2.56
N GLU A 128 -9.05 -0.43 1.96
CA GLU A 128 -10.08 0.61 2.06
C GLU A 128 -11.42 0.13 1.53
N MET A 129 -11.44 -0.40 0.29
CA MET A 129 -12.65 -0.91 -0.36
C MET A 129 -13.27 -2.07 0.41
N GLY A 130 -12.45 -2.93 1.00
CA GLY A 130 -12.91 -4.05 1.81
C GLY A 130 -13.52 -3.65 3.15
N GLY A 131 -13.24 -2.43 3.64
CA GLY A 131 -13.82 -1.88 4.86
C GLY A 131 -13.70 -2.82 6.07
N THR A 132 -14.83 -3.10 6.72
CA THR A 132 -14.88 -3.98 7.90
C THR A 132 -14.51 -5.43 7.58
N ALA A 133 -14.67 -5.89 6.33
CA ALA A 133 -14.32 -7.25 5.95
C ALA A 133 -12.81 -7.52 6.03
N PHE A 134 -11.99 -6.46 6.07
CA PHE A 134 -10.53 -6.50 6.18
C PHE A 134 -10.02 -6.21 7.60
N ALA A 135 -10.89 -5.97 8.58
CA ALA A 135 -10.47 -5.70 9.97
C ALA A 135 -9.56 -6.82 10.51
N ASP A 136 -10.01 -8.07 10.42
CA ASP A 136 -9.21 -9.24 10.84
C ASP A 136 -7.89 -9.35 10.07
N GLN A 137 -7.90 -8.96 8.79
CA GLN A 137 -6.69 -9.00 7.97
C GLN A 137 -5.67 -7.95 8.46
N ILE A 138 -6.12 -6.75 8.84
CA ILE A 138 -5.26 -5.70 9.39
C ILE A 138 -4.65 -6.15 10.72
N ASP A 139 -5.44 -6.79 11.59
CA ASP A 139 -4.97 -7.33 12.86
C ASP A 139 -3.89 -8.41 12.71
N VAL A 140 -3.88 -9.12 11.58
CA VAL A 140 -2.82 -10.08 11.23
C VAL A 140 -1.62 -9.39 10.54
N GLU A 141 -1.87 -8.46 9.63
CA GLU A 141 -0.81 -7.84 8.82
C GLU A 141 0.06 -6.88 9.61
N VAL A 142 -0.51 -6.11 10.55
CA VAL A 142 0.26 -5.09 11.27
C VAL A 142 1.35 -5.72 12.14
N PRO A 143 1.08 -6.73 13.00
CA PRO A 143 2.13 -7.42 13.75
C PRO A 143 3.17 -8.05 12.83
N ARG A 144 2.75 -8.68 11.73
CA ARG A 144 3.65 -9.31 10.76
C ARG A 144 4.59 -8.31 10.09
N ALA A 145 4.07 -7.13 9.74
CA ALA A 145 4.89 -6.07 9.17
C ALA A 145 5.85 -5.47 10.20
N LEU A 146 5.44 -5.34 11.47
CA LEU A 146 6.31 -4.87 12.55
C LEU A 146 7.47 -5.82 12.83
N GLU A 147 7.27 -7.14 12.75
CA GLU A 147 8.35 -8.13 12.78
C GLU A 147 9.29 -7.94 11.59
N ALA A 148 8.75 -7.73 10.39
CA ALA A 148 9.52 -7.53 9.17
C ALA A 148 10.36 -6.22 9.16
N LEU A 149 10.06 -5.23 10.02
CA LEU A 149 10.93 -4.06 10.24
C LEU A 149 12.32 -4.45 10.76
N GLN A 150 12.47 -5.61 11.37
CA GLN A 150 13.74 -6.14 11.87
C GLN A 150 14.44 -7.07 10.86
N SER A 151 13.93 -7.19 9.64
CA SER A 151 14.53 -8.02 8.62
C SER A 151 15.97 -7.59 8.31
N ASP A 152 16.89 -8.55 8.22
CA ASP A 152 18.27 -8.28 7.77
C ASP A 152 18.29 -7.73 6.33
N LYS A 153 17.31 -8.12 5.52
CA LYS A 153 17.18 -7.69 4.13
C LYS A 153 16.55 -6.29 4.08
N PRO A 154 17.20 -5.30 3.43
CA PRO A 154 16.66 -3.95 3.35
C PRO A 154 15.33 -3.87 2.59
N GLU A 155 15.09 -4.76 1.63
CA GLU A 155 13.80 -4.87 0.91
C GLU A 155 12.68 -5.29 1.87
N GLY A 156 12.97 -6.17 2.83
CA GLY A 156 12.01 -6.61 3.84
C GLY A 156 11.55 -5.45 4.73
N ARG A 157 12.52 -4.65 5.21
CA ARG A 157 12.23 -3.45 6.02
C ARG A 157 11.48 -2.38 5.23
N HIS A 158 11.85 -2.16 3.97
CA HIS A 158 11.14 -1.22 3.11
C HIS A 158 9.69 -1.66 2.86
N ALA A 159 9.47 -2.92 2.50
CA ALA A 159 8.13 -3.45 2.28
C ALA A 159 7.24 -3.35 3.53
N ALA A 160 7.80 -3.64 4.72
CA ALA A 160 7.10 -3.49 5.99
C ALA A 160 6.62 -2.05 6.23
N VAL A 161 7.51 -1.07 6.03
CA VAL A 161 7.16 0.36 6.14
C VAL A 161 6.05 0.73 5.17
N LEU A 162 6.14 0.30 3.91
CA LEU A 162 5.13 0.57 2.89
C LEU A 162 3.78 -0.05 3.26
N ILE A 163 3.73 -1.31 3.71
CA ILE A 163 2.49 -1.97 4.14
C ILE A 163 1.84 -1.21 5.30
N LEU A 164 2.60 -0.92 6.35
CA LEU A 164 2.09 -0.20 7.52
C LEU A 164 1.57 1.19 7.12
N ARG A 165 2.30 1.91 6.26
CA ARG A 165 1.92 3.25 5.80
C ARG A 165 0.59 3.22 5.06
N GLU A 166 0.44 2.30 4.11
CA GLU A 166 -0.76 2.23 3.28
C GLU A 166 -1.97 1.78 4.10
N LEU A 167 -1.81 0.81 5.01
CA LEU A 167 -2.88 0.42 5.93
C LEU A 167 -3.29 1.56 6.88
N ALA A 168 -2.33 2.34 7.39
CA ALA A 168 -2.62 3.49 8.25
C ALA A 168 -3.43 4.57 7.51
N ARG A 169 -3.07 4.87 6.25
CA ARG A 169 -3.75 5.88 5.42
C ARG A 169 -5.15 5.45 4.98
N HIS A 170 -5.27 4.20 4.53
CA HIS A 170 -6.47 3.69 3.87
C HIS A 170 -7.45 2.98 4.81
N SER A 171 -7.02 2.65 6.04
CA SER A 171 -7.83 1.92 7.00
C SER A 171 -7.65 2.44 8.43
N ALA A 172 -7.51 3.76 8.57
CA ALA A 172 -7.30 4.47 9.83
C ALA A 172 -8.17 4.00 11.00
N ALA A 173 -9.43 3.62 10.73
CA ALA A 173 -10.35 3.15 11.75
C ALA A 173 -9.93 1.83 12.40
N HIS A 174 -9.52 0.87 11.58
CA HIS A 174 -9.07 -0.45 12.02
C HIS A 174 -7.59 -0.45 12.39
N PHE A 175 -6.80 0.50 11.87
CA PHE A 175 -5.40 0.65 12.21
C PHE A 175 -5.17 1.34 13.57
N HIS A 176 -6.11 2.18 14.03
CA HIS A 176 -5.99 2.96 15.27
C HIS A 176 -5.56 2.16 16.51
N PRO A 177 -6.10 0.96 16.80
CA PRO A 177 -5.65 0.14 17.94
C PRO A 177 -4.16 -0.21 17.91
N HIS A 178 -3.53 -0.21 16.73
CA HIS A 178 -2.13 -0.60 16.53
C HIS A 178 -1.16 0.59 16.55
N VAL A 179 -1.65 1.82 16.57
CA VAL A 179 -0.79 3.02 16.43
C VAL A 179 0.29 3.09 17.50
N GLN A 180 -0.04 2.80 18.76
CA GLN A 180 0.95 2.82 19.84
C GLN A 180 2.09 1.83 19.59
N LEU A 181 1.74 0.59 19.21
CA LEU A 181 2.71 -0.45 18.89
C LEU A 181 3.60 -0.07 17.70
N VAL A 182 3.04 0.59 16.68
CA VAL A 182 3.80 1.10 15.54
C VAL A 182 4.78 2.19 15.98
N LEU A 183 4.34 3.16 16.79
CA LEU A 183 5.18 4.25 17.29
C LEU A 183 6.32 3.77 18.20
N GLU A 184 6.14 2.67 18.93
CA GLU A 184 7.22 2.03 19.68
C GLU A 184 8.35 1.51 18.77
N ARG A 185 8.01 1.05 17.56
CA ARG A 185 8.95 0.44 16.61
C ARG A 185 9.40 1.38 15.49
N ILE A 186 8.77 2.53 15.31
CA ILE A 186 9.01 3.46 14.18
C ILE A 186 10.45 3.98 14.07
N TRP A 187 11.18 4.00 15.19
CA TRP A 187 12.57 4.46 15.23
C TRP A 187 13.54 3.50 14.55
N VAL A 188 13.17 2.22 14.38
CA VAL A 188 13.98 1.24 13.62
C VAL A 188 14.10 1.68 12.16
N PRO A 189 12.99 1.84 11.40
CA PRO A 189 13.09 2.28 10.00
C PRO A 189 13.43 3.77 9.84
N LEU A 190 13.13 4.65 10.80
CA LEU A 190 13.58 6.06 10.74
C LEU A 190 15.11 6.22 10.79
N ARG A 191 15.82 5.22 11.31
CA ARG A 191 17.29 5.20 11.41
C ARG A 191 17.92 4.21 10.43
N ASP A 192 17.15 3.75 9.43
CA ASP A 192 17.64 2.83 8.41
C ASP A 192 18.76 3.45 7.57
N THR A 193 19.68 2.62 7.09
CA THR A 193 20.78 3.06 6.22
C THR A 193 20.29 3.58 4.86
N ARG A 194 19.14 3.12 4.38
CA ARG A 194 18.54 3.58 3.11
C ARG A 194 17.62 4.78 3.36
N VAL A 195 17.86 5.86 2.62
CA VAL A 195 17.03 7.09 2.66
C VAL A 195 15.55 6.78 2.40
N LEU A 196 15.25 5.97 1.37
CA LEU A 196 13.88 5.62 0.98
C LEU A 196 13.07 4.97 2.13
N VAL A 197 13.72 4.14 2.96
CA VAL A 197 13.06 3.52 4.12
C VAL A 197 12.74 4.56 5.16
N ARG A 198 13.66 5.51 5.39
CA ARG A 198 13.48 6.61 6.34
C ARG A 198 12.37 7.56 5.91
N GLU A 199 12.30 7.91 4.63
CA GLU A 199 11.23 8.74 4.06
C GLU A 199 9.87 8.05 4.18
N GLY A 200 9.80 6.75 3.84
CA GLY A 200 8.58 5.97 4.04
C GLY A 200 8.17 5.87 5.51
N ALA A 201 9.12 5.78 6.43
CA ALA A 201 8.85 5.73 7.87
C ALA A 201 8.36 7.08 8.41
N ALA A 202 8.86 8.18 7.87
CA ALA A 202 8.34 9.51 8.15
C ALA A 202 6.89 9.63 7.67
N GLU A 203 6.58 9.17 6.46
CA GLU A 203 5.20 9.14 5.97
C GLU A 203 4.25 8.25 6.81
N LEU A 204 4.75 7.12 7.33
CA LEU A 204 4.02 6.28 8.28
C LEU A 204 3.79 7.02 9.62
N LEU A 205 4.83 7.68 10.15
CA LEU A 205 4.72 8.49 11.35
C LEU A 205 3.66 9.58 11.18
N ALA A 206 3.66 10.29 10.05
CA ALA A 206 2.65 11.29 9.72
C ALA A 206 1.23 10.71 9.79
N ALA A 207 0.98 9.57 9.15
CA ALA A 207 -0.32 8.90 9.18
C ALA A 207 -0.73 8.51 10.63
N CYS A 208 0.20 8.00 11.44
CA CYS A 208 -0.06 7.69 12.85
C CYS A 208 -0.43 8.96 13.66
N LEU A 209 0.30 10.06 13.47
CA LEU A 209 0.03 11.33 14.15
C LEU A 209 -1.33 11.90 13.76
N GLU A 210 -1.75 11.77 12.49
CA GLU A 210 -3.06 12.19 12.02
C GLU A 210 -4.21 11.38 12.64
N ILE A 211 -4.07 10.05 12.71
CA ILE A 211 -5.02 9.17 13.38
C ILE A 211 -5.18 9.60 14.84
N MET A 212 -4.07 9.76 15.57
CA MET A 212 -4.09 10.20 16.96
C MET A 212 -4.71 11.59 17.14
N ARG A 213 -4.39 12.54 16.26
CA ARG A 213 -4.94 13.90 16.33
C ARG A 213 -6.47 13.89 16.28
N SER A 214 -7.05 12.98 15.47
CA SER A 214 -8.49 12.85 15.30
C SER A 214 -9.19 12.11 16.45
N ARG A 215 -8.49 11.20 17.15
CA ARG A 215 -9.11 10.24 18.10
C ARG A 215 -8.69 10.39 19.55
N ASP A 216 -7.44 10.77 19.83
CA ASP A 216 -6.82 10.61 21.16
C ASP A 216 -6.41 11.94 21.81
N ARG A 217 -7.40 12.75 22.21
CA ARG A 217 -7.15 14.09 22.78
C ARG A 217 -6.28 14.07 24.04
N THR A 218 -6.40 13.04 24.88
CA THR A 218 -5.69 12.94 26.17
C THR A 218 -4.29 12.31 26.02
N GLN A 219 -4.13 11.33 25.13
CA GLN A 219 -2.87 10.57 25.00
C GLN A 219 -1.90 11.18 23.98
N ARG A 220 -2.34 12.08 23.11
CA ARG A 220 -1.49 12.67 22.07
C ARG A 220 -0.32 13.49 22.62
N THR A 221 -0.52 14.29 23.66
CA THR A 221 0.55 15.19 24.17
C THR A 221 1.74 14.42 24.74
N PRO A 222 1.58 13.40 25.60
CA PRO A 222 2.69 12.56 26.03
C PRO A 222 3.46 11.91 24.87
N VAL A 223 2.75 11.41 23.86
CA VAL A 223 3.38 10.77 22.68
C VAL A 223 4.17 11.78 21.86
N TYR A 224 3.62 12.98 21.61
CA TYR A 224 4.34 14.03 20.88
C TYR A 224 5.62 14.46 21.60
N ARG A 225 5.58 14.53 22.94
CA ARG A 225 6.76 14.81 23.76
C ARG A 225 7.80 13.69 23.69
N ASP A 226 7.38 12.43 23.79
CA ASP A 226 8.29 11.28 23.66
C ASP A 226 9.01 11.28 22.29
N ILE A 227 8.27 11.52 21.20
CA ILE A 227 8.85 11.62 19.85
C ILE A 227 9.83 12.80 19.78
N ASN A 228 9.45 13.98 20.31
CA ASN A 228 10.31 15.16 20.35
C ASN A 228 11.61 14.89 21.12
N GLU A 229 11.55 14.28 22.30
CA GLU A 229 12.73 13.95 23.10
C GLU A 229 13.65 12.96 22.38
N LYS A 230 13.08 11.92 21.75
CA LYS A 230 13.85 10.94 20.98
C LYS A 230 14.48 11.57 19.74
N ALA A 231 13.79 12.48 19.07
CA ALA A 231 14.31 13.23 17.94
C ALA A 231 15.47 14.15 18.37
N ALA A 232 15.30 14.91 19.45
CA ALA A 232 16.31 15.79 20.04
C ALA A 232 17.59 15.01 20.39
N LYS A 233 17.45 13.89 21.08
CA LYS A 233 18.59 13.01 21.41
C LYS A 233 19.30 12.53 20.15
N GLY A 234 18.56 12.15 19.11
CA GLY A 234 19.14 11.69 17.84
C GLY A 234 19.90 12.76 17.06
N LEU A 235 19.55 14.04 17.18
CA LEU A 235 20.30 15.14 16.55
C LEU A 235 21.72 15.29 17.13
N ALA A 236 21.90 14.93 18.41
CA ALA A 236 23.20 14.98 19.07
C ALA A 236 24.07 13.73 18.80
N MET A 237 23.56 12.73 18.07
CA MET A 237 24.29 11.51 17.75
C MET A 237 25.13 11.67 16.47
N ALA A 238 26.22 10.91 16.38
CA ALA A 238 27.13 10.97 15.24
C ALA A 238 26.58 10.36 13.91
N PRO A 239 25.81 9.26 13.89
CA PRO A 239 25.38 8.64 12.63
C PRO A 239 24.41 9.53 11.83
N VAL A 240 24.73 9.79 10.57
CA VAL A 240 23.93 10.64 9.65
C VAL A 240 22.52 10.08 9.46
N GLU A 241 22.39 8.75 9.48
CA GLU A 241 21.11 8.05 9.41
C GLU A 241 20.17 8.49 10.53
N THR A 242 20.73 8.56 11.74
CA THR A 242 20.02 8.95 12.96
C THR A 242 19.67 10.43 12.95
N VAL A 243 20.61 11.30 12.56
CA VAL A 243 20.37 12.74 12.47
C VAL A 243 19.26 13.04 11.47
N HIS A 244 19.33 12.50 10.25
CA HIS A 244 18.31 12.74 9.24
C HIS A 244 16.96 12.08 9.59
N GLY A 245 16.96 10.89 10.22
CA GLY A 245 15.74 10.30 10.80
C GLY A 245 15.07 11.19 11.84
N SER A 246 15.85 11.81 12.72
CA SER A 246 15.37 12.80 13.69
C SER A 246 14.80 14.05 13.02
N LEU A 247 15.45 14.57 11.98
CA LEU A 247 14.96 15.74 11.23
C LEU A 247 13.62 15.44 10.53
N LEU A 248 13.46 14.24 9.96
CA LEU A 248 12.18 13.79 9.41
C LEU A 248 11.10 13.69 10.50
N ALA A 249 11.41 13.11 11.66
CA ALA A 249 10.45 13.04 12.77
C ALA A 249 10.01 14.43 13.25
N TYR A 250 10.93 15.39 13.32
CA TYR A 250 10.63 16.79 13.60
C TYR A 250 9.69 17.41 12.58
N ARG A 251 9.97 17.20 11.28
CA ARG A 251 9.11 17.67 10.20
C ARG A 251 7.67 17.17 10.40
N GLU A 252 7.49 15.88 10.65
CA GLU A 252 6.14 15.32 10.83
C GLU A 252 5.45 15.81 12.11
N LEU A 253 6.19 15.97 13.22
CA LEU A 253 5.64 16.60 14.42
C LEU A 253 5.14 18.02 14.14
N PHE A 254 5.92 18.85 13.45
CA PHE A 254 5.52 20.23 13.17
C PHE A 254 4.33 20.33 12.22
N LEU A 255 4.20 19.39 11.28
CA LEU A 255 3.08 19.37 10.33
C LEU A 255 1.80 18.78 10.96
N HIS A 256 1.91 17.75 11.80
CA HIS A 256 0.75 16.94 12.21
C HIS A 256 0.40 17.03 13.70
N ALA A 257 1.33 17.41 14.59
CA ALA A 257 1.09 17.45 16.04
C ALA A 257 0.49 18.78 16.55
N GLY A 258 0.22 19.74 15.66
CA GLY A 258 -0.32 21.05 16.03
C GLY A 258 0.62 21.84 16.96
N MET A 259 0.06 22.75 17.76
CA MET A 259 0.86 23.62 18.65
C MET A 259 1.19 22.96 20.00
N PHE A 260 1.67 21.72 20.00
CA PHE A 260 2.00 21.00 21.25
C PHE A 260 3.20 21.59 22.01
N LEU A 261 4.05 22.36 21.31
CA LEU A 261 5.22 23.07 21.87
C LEU A 261 4.92 24.52 22.29
N LYS A 262 3.65 24.96 22.25
CA LYS A 262 3.30 26.36 22.52
C LYS A 262 3.79 26.81 23.91
N ASP A 263 3.64 25.96 24.91
CA ASP A 263 3.96 26.29 26.30
C ASP A 263 5.48 26.27 26.56
N ASP A 264 6.26 25.65 25.66
CA ASP A 264 7.72 25.60 25.72
C ASP A 264 8.36 26.83 25.06
N TYR A 265 7.58 27.60 24.29
CA TYR A 265 8.03 28.85 23.68
C TYR A 265 7.94 29.99 24.70
N GLN A 266 9.07 30.33 25.32
CA GLN A 266 9.20 31.58 26.08
C GLN A 266 9.51 32.71 25.09
N PRO A 267 8.57 33.65 24.83
CA PRO A 267 8.89 34.82 24.02
C PRO A 267 9.98 35.61 24.75
N THR A 268 11.10 35.81 24.05
CA THR A 268 12.17 36.73 24.47
C THR A 268 11.77 38.16 24.19
#